data_AF-A0AAU6KZM8-F1
#
_entry.id   AF-A0AAU6KZM8-F1
#
_cell.length_a   1.000
_cell.length_b   1.000
_cell.length_c   1.000
_cell.angle_alpha   90.00
_cell.angle_beta   90.00
_cell.angle_gamma   90.00
#
_symmetry.space_group_name_H-M   'P 1'
#
loop_
_entity.id
_entity.type
_entity.pdbx_description
1 polymer ?
#
loop_
_entity_poly.entity_id
_entity_poly.type
_entity_poly.pdbx_seq_one_letter_code
_entity_poly.pdbx_strand_id
1 'polypeptide(L)'
;MHEDDWPQPERSRWISRRCLLAVAGSVAAGSVAAGVSLLGTGSGDGAADGTAAPGARSGPHRNLLPQVRMAKTTSVGRGVERTSFPITWIGLTWTGSAHGVRLRTFDQDKKPGAWQDVVAGCPCGMKPGAMGPMSQAMVPGDGGYGYQLDVNSDAMVIEAVAINAGRFKPRVDAATGTPLPTTSPSALARTSASPSASASAKPSAAGGSRPLSFPPKGLVHRAGWGADEAKRLTADGRESSPAQFSRAQAITVHHTATPLDDPDPAATVRAIYQQHAVANDWGDIGYNFLIDRQGTIYEGRYSGEDGIPAHNTRNEVVTGFHTYGYNPGNIGIALLGNFVKDKPSARMRASLIRLTSALAHLHDLDPRARITYHNPTSGRVTKGPALGGHRDWTATECPGSAAYLDLAEMREQAARAAR
;
A
#
# COMPACT_ATOMS: atom_id res chain seq x y z
N MET A 1 19.62 14.46 19.79
CA MET A 1 18.65 15.54 19.47
C MET A 1 17.57 15.44 20.51
N HIS A 2 17.37 16.49 21.30
CA HIS A 2 16.43 16.52 22.43
C HIS A 2 14.97 16.50 21.95
N GLU A 3 14.07 15.98 22.78
CA GLU A 3 12.64 15.74 22.53
C GLU A 3 11.79 17.00 22.29
N ASP A 4 12.36 18.20 22.45
CA ASP A 4 11.61 19.47 22.45
C ASP A 4 11.57 20.23 21.10
N ASP A 5 12.14 19.67 20.02
CA ASP A 5 12.27 20.38 18.73
C ASP A 5 11.19 20.00 17.69
N TRP A 6 10.01 19.56 18.15
CA TRP A 6 8.89 19.24 17.26
C TRP A 6 8.18 20.51 16.80
N PRO A 7 8.11 20.79 15.48
CA PRO A 7 7.38 21.95 14.99
C PRO A 7 5.87 21.79 15.25
N GLN A 8 5.28 22.81 15.87
CA GLN A 8 3.83 22.92 16.06
C GLN A 8 3.12 22.80 14.71
N PRO A 9 2.05 21.99 14.58
CA PRO A 9 1.34 21.86 13.31
C PRO A 9 0.67 23.19 12.94
N GLU A 10 1.15 23.82 11.87
CA GLU A 10 0.38 24.85 11.18
C GLU A 10 -0.96 24.26 10.73
N ARG A 11 -2.03 25.03 10.94
CA ARG A 11 -3.41 24.66 10.60
C ARG A 11 -3.59 24.54 9.09
N SER A 12 -3.08 23.47 8.51
CA SER A 12 -3.53 23.00 7.22
C SER A 12 -4.98 22.54 7.41
N ARG A 13 -5.91 23.17 6.69
CA ARG A 13 -7.36 22.91 6.76
C ARG A 13 -7.69 21.55 6.12
N TRP A 14 -7.19 20.45 6.68
CA TRP A 14 -7.64 19.10 6.37
C TRP A 14 -8.79 18.75 7.31
N ILE A 15 -9.99 19.22 6.97
CA ILE A 15 -11.23 18.73 7.60
C ILE A 15 -11.46 17.32 7.07
N SER A 16 -11.61 16.33 7.97
CA SER A 16 -12.14 15.01 7.61
C SER A 16 -13.55 15.18 7.04
N ARG A 17 -13.74 14.88 5.75
CA ARG A 17 -14.98 15.18 5.00
C ARG A 17 -15.91 13.98 4.82
N ARG A 18 -15.56 12.79 5.32
CA ARG A 18 -16.46 11.64 5.38
C ARG A 18 -17.25 11.62 6.68
N CYS A 19 -18.06 12.66 6.89
CA CYS A 19 -19.08 12.68 7.95
C CYS A 19 -20.34 13.32 7.40
N LEU A 20 -21.31 12.51 6.97
CA LEU A 20 -22.72 12.91 6.89
C LEU A 20 -23.61 11.72 7.29
N LEU A 21 -24.14 11.86 8.51
CA LEU A 21 -25.45 11.43 9.04
C LEU A 21 -25.77 9.93 9.19
N ALA A 22 -25.70 9.48 10.45
CA ALA A 22 -26.74 8.65 11.07
C ALA A 22 -26.84 9.00 12.57
N VAL A 23 -27.47 10.12 12.90
CA VAL A 23 -28.00 10.36 14.26
C VAL A 23 -29.49 10.10 14.18
N ALA A 24 -29.90 8.87 14.50
CA ALA A 24 -31.24 8.61 15.00
C ALA A 24 -31.08 8.33 16.50
N GLY A 25 -31.52 9.29 17.32
CA GLY A 25 -31.42 9.23 18.76
C GLY A 25 -32.32 8.15 19.35
N SER A 26 -31.78 7.38 20.29
CA SER A 26 -32.55 6.56 21.21
C SER A 26 -32.46 7.19 22.59
N VAL A 27 -33.48 7.97 22.96
CA VAL A 27 -33.78 8.31 24.36
C VAL A 27 -34.80 7.28 24.84
N ALA A 28 -34.44 6.53 25.87
CA ALA A 28 -35.36 5.67 26.60
C ALA A 28 -36.05 6.47 27.71
N ALA A 29 -37.37 6.55 27.69
CA ALA A 29 -38.21 6.69 28.89
C ALA A 29 -39.65 6.29 28.53
N GLY A 30 -40.21 5.35 29.30
CA GLY A 30 -41.47 4.69 28.99
C GLY A 30 -42.72 5.47 29.37
N SER A 31 -43.85 5.06 28.79
CA SER A 31 -45.17 5.08 29.44
C SER A 31 -46.09 4.09 28.74
N VAL A 32 -46.87 3.38 29.54
CA VAL A 32 -47.83 2.34 29.18
C VAL A 32 -49.10 2.97 28.60
N ALA A 33 -49.61 2.43 27.49
CA ALA A 33 -51.03 2.52 27.15
C ALA A 33 -51.44 1.37 26.21
N ALA A 34 -52.39 0.57 26.68
CA ALA A 34 -53.03 -0.53 25.97
C ALA A 34 -53.97 -0.01 24.86
N GLY A 35 -54.21 -0.82 23.82
CA GLY A 35 -55.33 -0.56 22.91
C GLY A 35 -55.33 -1.30 21.57
N VAL A 36 -55.84 -2.54 21.59
CA VAL A 36 -56.74 -3.17 20.60
C VAL A 36 -56.29 -3.32 19.13
N SER A 37 -56.15 -4.58 18.71
CA SER A 37 -56.18 -5.03 17.31
C SER A 37 -57.55 -4.87 16.67
N LEU A 38 -57.62 -4.48 15.41
CA LEU A 38 -58.72 -4.80 14.50
C LEU A 38 -58.19 -4.95 13.07
N LEU A 39 -58.37 -6.16 12.54
CA LEU A 39 -58.20 -6.54 11.14
C LEU A 39 -59.26 -5.83 10.28
N GLY A 40 -58.87 -5.39 9.09
CA GLY A 40 -59.78 -4.90 8.06
C GLY A 40 -59.23 -5.24 6.68
N THR A 41 -59.81 -6.27 6.07
CA THR A 41 -59.57 -6.79 4.73
C THR A 41 -59.98 -5.80 3.64
N GLY A 42 -59.23 -5.75 2.54
CA GLY A 42 -59.63 -5.04 1.33
C GLY A 42 -58.87 -5.55 0.10
N SER A 43 -59.44 -6.56 -0.54
CA SER A 43 -59.04 -7.08 -1.86
C SER A 43 -59.31 -6.06 -2.96
N GLY A 44 -58.45 -6.03 -3.98
CA GLY A 44 -58.65 -5.26 -5.20
C GLY A 44 -57.69 -5.74 -6.27
N ASP A 45 -58.12 -6.77 -7.01
CA ASP A 45 -57.46 -7.28 -8.20
C ASP A 45 -57.52 -6.26 -9.34
N GLY A 46 -56.42 -6.15 -10.08
CA GLY A 46 -56.30 -5.33 -11.29
C GLY A 46 -55.12 -5.80 -12.13
N ALA A 47 -55.30 -6.92 -12.81
CA ALA A 47 -54.38 -7.41 -13.83
C ALA A 47 -54.50 -6.56 -15.10
N ALA A 48 -53.36 -6.13 -15.65
CA ALA A 48 -53.24 -5.67 -17.02
C ALA A 48 -51.93 -6.19 -17.61
N ASP A 49 -52.07 -7.10 -18.57
CA ASP A 49 -51.04 -7.67 -19.43
C ASP A 49 -50.35 -6.57 -20.26
N GLY A 50 -49.03 -6.69 -20.40
CA GLY A 50 -48.19 -5.82 -21.21
C GLY A 50 -46.94 -6.53 -21.71
N THR A 51 -47.14 -7.39 -22.70
CA THR A 51 -46.23 -7.70 -23.83
C THR A 51 -44.71 -7.68 -23.59
N ALA A 52 -44.14 -8.89 -23.59
CA ALA A 52 -42.71 -9.12 -23.75
C ALA A 52 -42.22 -8.70 -25.15
N ALA A 53 -41.12 -7.94 -25.19
CA ALA A 53 -40.27 -7.78 -26.37
C ALA A 53 -38.87 -8.34 -26.07
N PRO A 54 -38.27 -9.14 -26.97
CA PRO A 54 -37.03 -9.88 -26.71
C PRO A 54 -35.79 -9.05 -27.06
N GLY A 55 -34.71 -9.23 -26.30
CA GLY A 55 -33.36 -8.91 -26.77
C GLY A 55 -32.55 -7.98 -25.87
N ALA A 56 -31.96 -8.53 -24.81
CA ALA A 56 -30.68 -8.01 -24.31
C ALA A 56 -29.65 -9.13 -24.45
N ARG A 57 -28.91 -9.07 -25.57
CA ARG A 57 -27.72 -9.88 -25.79
C ARG A 57 -26.79 -9.71 -24.60
N SER A 58 -26.30 -10.84 -24.08
CA SER A 58 -25.21 -10.92 -23.12
C SER A 58 -23.98 -10.13 -23.63
N GLY A 59 -23.72 -8.99 -23.01
CA GLY A 59 -22.50 -8.23 -23.23
C GLY A 59 -21.27 -8.98 -22.69
N PRO A 60 -20.06 -8.70 -23.23
CA PRO A 60 -18.85 -9.43 -22.90
C PRO A 60 -18.47 -9.19 -21.44
N HIS A 61 -17.86 -10.20 -20.81
CA HIS A 61 -17.36 -10.20 -19.43
C HIS A 61 -16.91 -8.79 -18.98
N ARG A 62 -17.76 -8.08 -18.21
CA ARG A 62 -17.27 -6.96 -17.40
C ARG A 62 -16.22 -7.58 -16.50
N ASN A 63 -14.96 -7.20 -16.67
CA ASN A 63 -13.90 -7.55 -15.74
C ASN A 63 -14.32 -7.01 -14.37
N LEU A 64 -14.96 -7.86 -13.57
CA LEU A 64 -15.35 -7.51 -12.22
C LEU A 64 -14.05 -7.30 -11.45
N LEU A 65 -13.83 -6.07 -10.98
CA LEU A 65 -12.74 -5.76 -10.08
C LEU A 65 -12.74 -6.76 -8.91
N PRO A 66 -11.56 -7.17 -8.39
CA PRO A 66 -11.51 -7.97 -7.19
C PRO A 66 -12.29 -7.28 -6.06
N GLN A 67 -13.26 -7.98 -5.45
CA GLN A 67 -13.98 -7.41 -4.33
C GLN A 67 -13.03 -7.27 -3.13
N VAL A 68 -12.78 -6.03 -2.73
CA VAL A 68 -12.02 -5.71 -1.52
C VAL A 68 -13.00 -5.33 -0.42
N ARG A 69 -12.92 -6.00 0.72
CA ARG A 69 -13.76 -5.74 1.90
C ARG A 69 -12.89 -5.24 3.05
N MET A 70 -13.45 -4.39 3.90
CA MET A 70 -12.78 -3.95 5.13
C MET A 70 -13.73 -3.87 6.33
N ALA A 71 -13.18 -4.01 7.53
CA ALA A 71 -13.83 -3.70 8.80
C ALA A 71 -12.84 -2.94 9.68
N LYS A 72 -13.24 -1.78 10.21
CA LYS A 72 -12.37 -0.83 10.91
C LYS A 72 -12.77 -0.74 12.39
N THR A 73 -11.79 -0.78 13.27
CA THR A 73 -11.93 -0.64 14.73
C THR A 73 -11.04 0.51 15.21
N THR A 74 -11.62 1.51 15.88
CA THR A 74 -10.94 2.73 16.35
C THR A 74 -10.71 2.78 17.85
N SER A 75 -11.35 1.89 18.62
CA SER A 75 -11.15 1.73 20.06
C SER A 75 -10.56 0.36 20.30
N VAL A 76 -9.25 0.26 20.12
CA VAL A 76 -8.57 -1.02 20.14
C VAL A 76 -8.31 -1.45 21.58
N GLY A 77 -9.18 -2.31 22.10
CA GLY A 77 -8.96 -3.02 23.37
C GLY A 77 -8.22 -4.33 23.16
N ARG A 78 -7.93 -5.05 24.25
CA ARG A 78 -7.42 -6.44 24.21
C ARG A 78 -8.51 -7.46 23.80
N GLY A 79 -9.66 -7.01 23.30
CA GLY A 79 -10.77 -7.86 22.87
C GLY A 79 -10.47 -8.57 21.56
N VAL A 80 -11.28 -9.59 21.25
CA VAL A 80 -11.19 -10.27 19.96
C VAL A 80 -12.16 -9.62 18.98
N GLU A 81 -11.61 -9.02 17.92
CA GLU A 81 -12.36 -8.45 16.82
C GLU A 81 -12.72 -9.55 15.82
N ARG A 82 -13.96 -9.54 15.30
CA ARG A 82 -14.49 -10.59 14.41
C ARG A 82 -14.98 -9.99 13.11
N THR A 83 -14.88 -10.77 12.05
CA THR A 83 -15.29 -10.39 10.70
C THR A 83 -16.16 -11.49 10.08
N SER A 84 -17.05 -11.09 9.17
CA SER A 84 -17.87 -12.01 8.38
C SER A 84 -17.17 -12.50 7.09
N PHE A 85 -15.85 -12.29 6.99
CA PHE A 85 -15.05 -12.61 5.81
C PHE A 85 -13.64 -13.04 6.22
N PRO A 86 -12.96 -13.87 5.41
CA PRO A 86 -11.57 -14.22 5.68
C PRO A 86 -10.69 -12.98 5.48
N ILE A 87 -9.84 -12.70 6.45
CA ILE A 87 -8.94 -11.57 6.49
C ILE A 87 -7.65 -11.96 5.77
N THR A 88 -7.28 -11.20 4.74
CA THR A 88 -5.98 -11.36 4.05
C THR A 88 -4.91 -10.48 4.68
N TRP A 89 -5.30 -9.29 5.15
CA TRP A 89 -4.41 -8.30 5.72
C TRP A 89 -5.07 -7.56 6.87
N ILE A 90 -4.27 -7.15 7.85
CA ILE A 90 -4.67 -6.29 8.95
C ILE A 90 -3.77 -5.06 8.90
N GLY A 91 -4.36 -3.93 8.56
CA GLY A 91 -3.72 -2.62 8.62
C GLY A 91 -3.78 -2.08 10.04
N LEU A 92 -2.64 -1.72 10.61
CA LEU A 92 -2.54 -1.13 11.94
C LEU A 92 -1.99 0.29 11.85
N THR A 93 -2.50 1.18 12.69
CA THR A 93 -1.90 2.49 12.96
C THR A 93 -1.82 2.71 14.47
N TRP A 94 -0.66 3.11 14.96
CA TRP A 94 -0.44 3.37 16.38
C TRP A 94 0.51 4.53 16.62
N THR A 95 0.50 5.07 17.83
CA THR A 95 1.43 6.10 18.31
C THR A 95 2.30 5.54 19.44
N GLY A 96 3.38 6.23 19.78
CA GLY A 96 4.33 5.79 20.81
C GLY A 96 5.44 4.92 20.21
N SER A 97 5.87 3.90 20.95
CA SER A 97 6.94 2.99 20.55
C SER A 97 6.62 2.28 19.22
N ALA A 98 7.63 2.18 18.36
CA ALA A 98 7.56 1.39 17.14
C ALA A 98 7.51 -0.13 17.41
N HIS A 99 7.76 -0.54 18.66
CA HIS A 99 7.74 -1.93 19.11
C HIS A 99 6.66 -2.15 20.18
N GLY A 100 6.38 -3.42 20.49
CA GLY A 100 5.48 -3.78 21.59
C GLY A 100 4.02 -3.97 21.21
N VAL A 101 3.71 -3.96 19.91
CA VAL A 101 2.44 -4.40 19.36
C VAL A 101 2.58 -5.86 18.92
N ARG A 102 1.70 -6.73 19.41
CA ARG A 102 1.56 -8.12 18.97
C ARG A 102 0.17 -8.35 18.44
N LEU A 103 0.06 -9.23 17.47
CA LEU A 103 -1.20 -9.62 16.86
C LEU A 103 -1.32 -11.14 16.87
N ARG A 104 -2.53 -11.66 17.00
CA ARG A 104 -2.85 -13.03 16.59
C ARG A 104 -4.16 -13.05 15.82
N THR A 105 -4.29 -13.97 14.89
CA THR A 105 -5.52 -14.19 14.13
C THR A 105 -6.33 -15.32 14.75
N PHE A 106 -7.58 -15.45 14.35
CA PHE A 106 -8.45 -16.55 14.73
C PHE A 106 -9.07 -17.17 13.50
N ASP A 107 -9.20 -18.49 13.47
CA ASP A 107 -9.88 -19.18 12.39
C ASP A 107 -11.41 -19.01 12.47
N GLN A 108 -12.13 -19.65 11.53
CA GLN A 108 -13.59 -19.64 11.45
C GLN A 108 -14.25 -20.32 12.66
N ASP A 109 -13.59 -21.32 13.26
CA ASP A 109 -14.03 -22.04 14.45
C ASP A 109 -13.68 -21.30 15.76
N LYS A 110 -13.20 -20.05 15.64
CA LYS A 110 -12.78 -19.19 16.75
C LYS A 110 -11.54 -19.67 17.51
N LYS A 111 -10.74 -20.58 16.94
CA LYS A 111 -9.48 -21.01 17.55
C LYS A 111 -8.40 -19.95 17.30
N PRO A 112 -7.60 -19.59 18.33
CA PRO A 112 -6.53 -18.62 18.20
C PRO A 112 -5.31 -19.21 17.49
N GLY A 113 -4.70 -18.42 16.61
CA GLY A 113 -3.34 -18.63 16.13
C GLY A 113 -2.28 -18.20 17.14
N ALA A 114 -1.01 -18.34 16.74
CA ALA A 114 0.13 -17.87 17.51
C ALA A 114 0.19 -16.34 17.56
N TRP A 115 0.76 -15.81 18.63
CA TRP A 115 1.14 -14.39 18.70
C TRP A 115 2.32 -14.13 17.76
N GLN A 116 2.21 -13.06 16.99
CA GLN A 116 3.28 -12.51 16.15
C GLN A 116 3.58 -11.07 16.57
N ASP A 117 4.86 -10.73 16.64
CA ASP A 117 5.29 -9.35 16.83
C ASP A 117 5.00 -8.54 15.56
N VAL A 118 4.40 -7.38 15.74
CA VAL A 118 4.16 -6.43 14.66
C VAL A 118 5.40 -5.56 14.52
N VAL A 119 5.99 -5.60 13.34
CA VAL A 119 7.08 -4.69 12.97
C VAL A 119 6.45 -3.42 12.41
N ALA A 120 6.79 -2.27 13.00
CA ALA A 120 6.47 -0.98 12.39
C ALA A 120 7.00 -0.93 10.97
N GLY A 121 6.07 -0.80 10.02
CA GLY A 121 6.40 -0.48 8.65
C GLY A 121 6.72 0.99 8.47
N CYS A 122 6.85 1.38 7.21
CA CYS A 122 7.07 2.76 6.84
C CYS A 122 5.89 3.62 7.33
N PRO A 123 6.11 4.61 8.21
CA PRO A 123 5.08 5.58 8.53
C PRO A 123 4.94 6.52 7.33
N CYS A 124 4.14 6.11 6.35
CA CYS A 124 3.74 7.00 5.27
C CYS A 124 2.65 7.93 5.79
N GLY A 125 2.77 9.22 5.44
CA GLY A 125 1.75 10.24 5.69
C GLY A 125 1.40 10.51 7.17
N MET A 126 0.64 11.57 7.39
CA MET A 126 -0.08 11.79 8.64
C MET A 126 -1.57 11.55 8.41
N LYS A 127 -2.28 11.14 9.46
CA LYS A 127 -3.74 11.19 9.48
C LYS A 127 -4.15 12.61 9.87
N PRO A 128 -5.20 13.18 9.26
CA PRO A 128 -5.75 14.45 9.72
C PRO A 128 -6.04 14.39 11.23
N GLY A 129 -5.45 15.31 12.01
CA GLY A 129 -5.63 15.39 13.46
C GLY A 129 -4.68 14.54 14.32
N ALA A 130 -3.73 13.81 13.74
CA ALA A 130 -2.71 13.09 14.52
C ALA A 130 -1.73 14.08 15.19
N MET A 131 -1.45 13.89 16.48
CA MET A 131 -0.61 14.78 17.29
C MET A 131 0.87 14.35 17.40
N GLY A 132 1.36 13.44 16.56
CA GLY A 132 2.75 12.99 16.59
C GLY A 132 3.09 11.94 15.54
N PRO A 133 4.36 11.47 15.49
CA PRO A 133 4.77 10.40 14.60
C PRO A 133 3.95 9.13 14.89
N MET A 134 3.38 8.57 13.84
CA MET A 134 2.63 7.31 13.91
C MET A 134 3.48 6.19 13.33
N SER A 135 3.23 4.98 13.77
CA SER A 135 3.69 3.76 13.12
C SER A 135 2.52 3.12 12.38
N GLN A 136 2.81 2.50 11.24
CA GLN A 136 1.83 1.77 10.45
C GLN A 136 2.40 0.40 10.09
N ALA A 137 1.54 -0.61 10.03
CA ALA A 137 1.95 -1.94 9.57
C ALA A 137 0.84 -2.60 8.77
N MET A 138 1.26 -3.46 7.84
CA MET A 138 0.41 -4.38 7.12
C MET A 138 0.79 -5.80 7.53
N VAL A 139 -0.08 -6.41 8.32
CA VAL A 139 0.15 -7.73 8.90
C VAL A 139 -0.69 -8.76 8.14
N PRO A 140 -0.16 -9.92 7.74
CA PRO A 140 -0.96 -10.98 7.13
C PRO A 140 -2.08 -11.43 8.08
N GLY A 141 -3.28 -11.60 7.50
CA GLY A 141 -4.44 -12.17 8.20
C GLY A 141 -4.56 -13.68 8.03
N ASP A 142 -3.82 -14.26 7.07
CA ASP A 142 -3.75 -15.70 6.76
C ASP A 142 -5.11 -16.42 6.62
N GLY A 143 -6.13 -15.68 6.17
CA GLY A 143 -7.48 -16.21 6.00
C GLY A 143 -8.28 -16.32 7.31
N GLY A 144 -7.79 -15.78 8.42
CA GLY A 144 -8.51 -15.76 9.70
C GLY A 144 -9.81 -14.95 9.63
N TYR A 145 -10.74 -15.21 10.54
CA TYR A 145 -12.05 -14.52 10.67
C TYR A 145 -12.11 -13.59 11.87
N GLY A 146 -10.98 -13.36 12.53
CA GLY A 146 -10.85 -12.39 13.60
C GLY A 146 -9.39 -12.15 13.95
N TYR A 147 -9.17 -11.15 14.78
CA TYR A 147 -7.86 -10.81 15.29
C TYR A 147 -7.94 -10.28 16.71
N GLN A 148 -6.83 -10.36 17.42
CA GLN A 148 -6.67 -9.75 18.73
C GLN A 148 -5.30 -9.09 18.79
N LEU A 149 -5.27 -7.94 19.45
CA LEU A 149 -4.07 -7.18 19.68
C LEU A 149 -3.65 -7.29 21.14
N ASP A 150 -2.35 -7.37 21.35
CA ASP A 150 -1.73 -7.21 22.65
C ASP A 150 -0.67 -6.13 22.53
N VAL A 151 -0.85 -5.08 23.31
CA VAL A 151 -0.08 -3.83 23.20
C VAL A 151 0.50 -3.53 24.56
N ASN A 152 1.80 -3.26 24.62
CA ASN A 152 2.46 -2.80 25.84
C ASN A 152 2.08 -1.34 26.17
N SER A 153 2.50 -0.83 27.32
CA SER A 153 2.15 0.52 27.79
C SER A 153 2.68 1.65 26.89
N ASP A 154 3.73 1.36 26.12
CA ASP A 154 4.49 2.38 25.41
C ASP A 154 3.98 2.60 23.99
N ALA A 155 3.05 1.77 23.53
CA ALA A 155 2.38 1.90 22.24
C ALA A 155 0.86 2.04 22.44
N MET A 156 0.22 2.86 21.60
CA MET A 156 -1.23 3.03 21.60
C MET A 156 -1.77 2.84 20.19
N VAL A 157 -2.44 1.70 19.95
CA VAL A 157 -3.10 1.44 18.68
C VAL A 157 -4.35 2.31 18.57
N ILE A 158 -4.33 3.22 17.61
CA ILE A 158 -5.43 4.15 17.35
C ILE A 158 -6.37 3.63 16.25
N GLU A 159 -5.91 2.66 15.45
CA GLU A 159 -6.74 2.04 14.43
C GLU A 159 -6.23 0.66 14.06
N ALA A 160 -7.17 -0.28 13.92
CA ALA A 160 -6.96 -1.57 13.31
C ALA A 160 -8.03 -1.84 12.24
N VAL A 161 -7.61 -2.37 11.10
CA VAL A 161 -8.47 -2.57 9.93
C VAL A 161 -8.24 -3.96 9.37
N ALA A 162 -9.25 -4.82 9.45
CA ALA A 162 -9.25 -6.09 8.75
C ALA A 162 -9.61 -5.87 7.28
N ILE A 163 -8.82 -6.44 6.36
CA ILE A 163 -8.94 -6.28 4.91
C ILE A 163 -8.97 -7.65 4.26
N ASN A 164 -9.92 -7.87 3.35
CA ASN A 164 -9.86 -8.93 2.35
C ASN A 164 -9.59 -8.28 1.00
N ALA A 165 -8.41 -8.53 0.42
CA ALA A 165 -7.98 -7.89 -0.83
C ALA A 165 -8.41 -8.64 -2.11
N GLY A 166 -9.22 -9.69 -1.98
CA GLY A 166 -9.73 -10.48 -3.09
C GLY A 166 -8.69 -11.42 -3.73
N ARG A 167 -9.17 -12.62 -4.10
CA ARG A 167 -8.46 -13.76 -4.73
C ARG A 167 -7.13 -14.19 -4.07
N PHE A 168 -7.28 -15.01 -3.04
CA PHE A 168 -6.39 -16.16 -2.82
C PHE A 168 -6.58 -17.15 -3.99
N LYS A 169 -5.57 -17.36 -4.84
CA LYS A 169 -5.43 -18.64 -5.54
C LYS A 169 -4.51 -19.50 -4.67
N PRO A 170 -5.04 -20.42 -3.83
CA PRO A 170 -4.19 -21.44 -3.25
C PRO A 170 -3.51 -22.19 -4.40
N ARG A 171 -2.21 -22.45 -4.28
CA ARG A 171 -1.48 -23.31 -5.19
C ARG A 171 -1.97 -24.74 -4.96
N VAL A 172 -3.06 -25.12 -5.62
CA VAL A 172 -3.46 -26.51 -5.75
C VAL A 172 -2.77 -27.09 -6.96
N ASP A 173 -2.21 -28.29 -6.83
CA ASP A 173 -1.78 -29.05 -8.00
C ASP A 173 -3.01 -29.27 -8.89
N ALA A 174 -2.91 -28.86 -10.16
CA ALA A 174 -4.01 -28.93 -11.12
C ALA A 174 -4.51 -30.37 -11.38
N ALA A 175 -3.75 -31.37 -10.93
CA ALA A 175 -4.09 -32.78 -11.06
C ALA A 175 -4.81 -33.37 -9.83
N THR A 176 -4.65 -32.80 -8.62
CA THR A 176 -5.10 -33.47 -7.38
C THR A 176 -5.88 -32.60 -6.40
N GLY A 177 -5.90 -31.27 -6.55
CA GLY A 177 -6.71 -30.40 -5.71
C GLY A 177 -6.29 -30.34 -4.23
N THR A 178 -5.18 -30.97 -3.85
CA THR A 178 -4.67 -30.98 -2.47
C THR A 178 -3.81 -29.75 -2.17
N PRO A 179 -3.88 -29.18 -0.95
CA PRO A 179 -2.93 -28.17 -0.49
C PRO A 179 -1.52 -28.78 -0.39
N LEU A 180 -0.52 -28.12 -0.97
CA LEU A 180 0.88 -28.45 -0.72
C LEU A 180 1.24 -28.06 0.73
N PRO A 181 1.91 -28.95 1.50
CA PRO A 181 2.28 -28.64 2.88
C PRO A 181 3.31 -27.50 2.92
N THR A 182 3.04 -26.49 3.75
CA THR A 182 4.00 -25.47 4.16
C THR A 182 4.97 -26.11 5.15
N THR A 183 6.12 -26.58 4.67
CA THR A 183 7.24 -26.90 5.55
C THR A 183 8.20 -25.71 5.60
N SER A 184 8.25 -25.05 6.76
CA SER A 184 9.51 -24.42 7.22
C SER A 184 10.61 -25.50 7.23
N PRO A 185 11.86 -25.14 6.89
CA PRO A 185 12.83 -25.11 7.98
C PRO A 185 13.92 -24.03 7.84
N SER A 186 14.22 -23.43 8.98
CA SER A 186 15.57 -22.99 9.30
C SER A 186 16.43 -24.23 9.58
N ALA A 187 17.51 -24.46 8.84
CA ALA A 187 18.68 -25.22 9.28
C ALA A 187 19.89 -24.97 8.36
N LEU A 188 20.98 -24.53 8.99
CA LEU A 188 22.32 -24.49 8.45
C LEU A 188 22.79 -25.88 7.98
N ALA A 189 23.43 -25.94 6.81
CA ALA A 189 24.49 -26.91 6.56
C ALA A 189 25.49 -26.34 5.54
N ARG A 190 26.69 -26.02 6.03
CA ARG A 190 27.91 -25.90 5.24
C ARG A 190 28.21 -27.26 4.60
N THR A 191 28.53 -27.27 3.31
CA THR A 191 29.62 -28.12 2.80
C THR A 191 30.34 -27.38 1.68
N SER A 192 31.65 -27.29 1.88
CA SER A 192 32.66 -26.81 0.94
C SER A 192 33.13 -27.95 0.06
N ALA A 193 33.14 -27.77 -1.26
CA ALA A 193 34.15 -28.30 -2.17
C ALA A 193 34.06 -27.59 -3.54
N SER A 194 35.22 -27.22 -4.07
CA SER A 194 35.52 -26.64 -5.40
C SER A 194 36.65 -27.49 -6.00
N PRO A 195 37.12 -27.30 -7.25
CA PRO A 195 36.48 -26.87 -8.51
C PRO A 195 36.86 -27.75 -9.73
N SER A 196 36.40 -27.36 -10.94
CA SER A 196 36.99 -27.52 -12.31
C SER A 196 35.86 -27.89 -13.29
N ALA A 197 35.67 -27.28 -14.47
CA ALA A 197 36.66 -26.83 -15.45
C ALA A 197 36.18 -25.64 -16.32
N SER A 198 37.20 -25.06 -16.95
CA SER A 198 37.27 -23.91 -17.86
C SER A 198 36.35 -23.95 -19.08
N ALA A 199 35.78 -22.78 -19.42
CA ALA A 199 35.67 -22.33 -20.80
C ALA A 199 35.65 -20.78 -20.84
N SER A 200 36.78 -20.20 -21.23
CA SER A 200 36.93 -18.78 -21.54
C SER A 200 35.98 -18.36 -22.67
N ALA A 201 35.09 -17.42 -22.39
CA ALA A 201 34.46 -16.58 -23.40
C ALA A 201 34.61 -15.11 -22.98
N LYS A 202 35.44 -14.39 -23.72
CA LYS A 202 35.69 -12.94 -23.57
C LYS A 202 34.41 -12.17 -23.91
N PRO A 203 33.86 -11.30 -23.06
CA PRO A 203 32.80 -10.40 -23.50
C PRO A 203 33.44 -9.21 -24.23
N SER A 204 33.18 -9.14 -25.53
CA SER A 204 33.44 -7.94 -26.33
C SER A 204 32.61 -6.78 -25.79
N ALA A 205 33.27 -5.64 -25.60
CA ALA A 205 32.63 -4.36 -25.43
C ALA A 205 31.91 -3.94 -26.74
N ALA A 206 30.95 -3.02 -26.57
CA ALA A 206 30.12 -2.32 -27.56
C ALA A 206 28.85 -3.06 -28.06
N GLY A 207 27.71 -2.62 -27.52
CA GLY A 207 26.38 -2.75 -28.10
C GLY A 207 25.52 -1.61 -27.60
N GLY A 208 25.17 -0.66 -28.48
CA GLY A 208 24.61 0.65 -28.17
C GLY A 208 23.43 0.66 -27.18
N SER A 209 23.37 1.70 -26.35
CA SER A 209 22.26 1.92 -25.42
C SER A 209 20.97 2.04 -26.21
N ARG A 210 20.07 1.06 -26.03
CA ARG A 210 18.69 1.22 -26.50
C ARG A 210 18.10 2.41 -25.73
N PRO A 211 17.40 3.36 -26.38
CA PRO A 211 16.84 4.51 -25.68
C PRO A 211 15.98 4.03 -24.51
N LEU A 212 16.19 4.65 -23.34
CA LEU A 212 15.39 4.39 -22.15
C LEU A 212 13.97 4.82 -22.45
N SER A 213 13.06 3.87 -22.52
CA SER A 213 11.64 4.15 -22.67
C SER A 213 11.00 4.34 -21.30
N PHE A 214 10.28 5.44 -21.10
CA PHE A 214 9.36 5.60 -20.00
C PHE A 214 7.90 5.56 -20.50
N PRO A 215 6.99 4.83 -19.84
CA PRO A 215 7.23 3.95 -18.69
C PRO A 215 8.04 2.68 -19.06
N PRO A 216 8.71 2.02 -18.10
CA PRO A 216 9.39 0.75 -18.37
C PRO A 216 8.43 -0.31 -18.90
N LYS A 217 8.89 -1.12 -19.86
CA LYS A 217 8.09 -2.25 -20.38
C LYS A 217 7.66 -3.19 -19.26
N GLY A 218 6.41 -3.66 -19.33
CA GLY A 218 5.83 -4.59 -18.35
C GLY A 218 5.37 -3.93 -17.05
N LEU A 219 5.35 -2.59 -16.97
CA LEU A 219 4.68 -1.89 -15.89
C LEU A 219 3.18 -2.23 -15.89
N VAL A 220 2.67 -2.64 -14.73
CA VAL A 220 1.27 -2.97 -14.50
C VAL A 220 0.53 -1.70 -14.09
N HIS A 221 -0.30 -1.20 -14.99
CA HIS A 221 -1.16 -0.05 -14.73
C HIS A 221 -2.21 -0.34 -13.66
N ARG A 222 -2.85 0.72 -13.13
CA ARG A 222 -3.89 0.64 -12.09
C ARG A 222 -4.96 -0.40 -12.35
N ALA A 223 -5.53 -0.40 -13.55
CA ALA A 223 -6.51 -1.40 -13.97
C ALA A 223 -5.95 -2.84 -13.96
N GLY A 224 -4.66 -3.01 -14.28
CA GLY A 224 -3.99 -4.31 -14.37
C GLY A 224 -3.80 -5.00 -13.02
N TRP A 225 -3.65 -4.25 -11.93
CA TRP A 225 -3.62 -4.82 -10.57
C TRP A 225 -4.99 -4.76 -9.86
N GLY A 226 -6.01 -4.25 -10.53
CA GLY A 226 -7.39 -4.19 -10.03
C GLY A 226 -7.66 -3.03 -9.08
N ALA A 227 -7.11 -1.85 -9.37
CA ALA A 227 -7.45 -0.62 -8.67
C ALA A 227 -8.95 -0.33 -8.78
N ASP A 228 -9.61 -0.16 -7.64
CA ASP A 228 -10.98 0.34 -7.58
C ASP A 228 -10.97 1.85 -7.48
N GLU A 229 -11.05 2.51 -8.64
CA GLU A 229 -10.97 3.97 -8.75
C GLU A 229 -12.08 4.69 -7.95
N ALA A 230 -13.20 4.04 -7.63
CA ALA A 230 -14.23 4.68 -6.81
C ALA A 230 -13.71 5.04 -5.40
N LYS A 231 -12.70 4.33 -4.89
CA LYS A 231 -12.13 4.59 -3.56
C LYS A 231 -11.39 5.92 -3.47
N ARG A 232 -10.96 6.46 -4.61
CA ARG A 232 -10.33 7.80 -4.67
C ARG A 232 -11.31 8.95 -4.65
N LEU A 233 -12.58 8.64 -4.86
CA LEU A 233 -13.62 9.63 -5.00
C LEU A 233 -14.39 9.84 -3.68
N THR A 234 -14.84 11.06 -3.48
CA THR A 234 -15.88 11.42 -2.51
C THR A 234 -17.25 11.02 -3.05
N ALA A 235 -18.28 11.05 -2.20
CA ALA A 235 -19.63 10.64 -2.59
C ALA A 235 -20.24 11.47 -3.74
N ASP A 236 -19.78 12.72 -3.91
CA ASP A 236 -20.15 13.62 -5.01
C ASP A 236 -19.24 13.47 -6.24
N GLY A 237 -18.40 12.44 -6.30
CA GLY A 237 -17.58 12.09 -7.47
C GLY A 237 -16.30 12.90 -7.64
N ARG A 238 -15.92 13.74 -6.68
CA ARG A 238 -14.64 14.49 -6.72
C ARG A 238 -13.50 13.67 -6.15
N GLU A 239 -12.27 13.98 -6.53
CA GLU A 239 -11.10 13.37 -5.87
C GLU A 239 -11.02 13.80 -4.41
N SER A 240 -10.91 12.83 -3.50
CA SER A 240 -10.77 13.06 -2.06
C SER A 240 -9.51 13.88 -1.73
N SER A 241 -8.43 13.61 -2.46
CA SER A 241 -7.22 14.44 -2.48
C SER A 241 -6.91 14.75 -3.94
N PRO A 242 -7.23 15.96 -4.46
CA PRO A 242 -6.99 16.31 -5.85
C PRO A 242 -5.51 16.19 -6.25
N ALA A 243 -5.25 15.70 -7.46
CA ALA A 243 -3.90 15.63 -8.00
C ALA A 243 -3.23 17.02 -8.06
N GLN A 244 -2.02 17.10 -7.50
CA GLN A 244 -1.13 18.26 -7.60
C GLN A 244 0.16 17.81 -8.24
N PHE A 245 0.72 18.63 -9.12
CA PHE A 245 1.92 18.27 -9.88
C PHE A 245 3.08 19.22 -9.57
N SER A 246 4.29 18.69 -9.55
CA SER A 246 5.50 19.48 -9.33
C SER A 246 6.67 18.86 -10.10
N ARG A 247 7.65 19.68 -10.49
CA ARG A 247 8.87 19.19 -11.14
C ARG A 247 9.58 18.19 -10.23
N ALA A 248 10.05 17.09 -10.82
CA ALA A 248 10.82 16.09 -10.08
C ALA A 248 12.13 16.72 -9.56
N GLN A 249 12.45 16.41 -8.30
CA GLN A 249 13.67 16.82 -7.63
C GLN A 249 14.39 15.62 -7.02
N ALA A 250 13.63 14.64 -6.53
CA ALA A 250 14.15 13.47 -5.84
C ALA A 250 13.37 12.20 -6.21
N ILE A 251 14.01 11.06 -6.01
CA ILE A 251 13.41 9.73 -6.01
C ILE A 251 13.70 9.10 -4.66
N THR A 252 12.66 8.67 -3.96
CA THR A 252 12.78 8.06 -2.62
C THR A 252 12.33 6.61 -2.67
N VAL A 253 13.21 5.70 -2.25
CA VAL A 253 12.94 4.27 -2.11
C VAL A 253 12.39 3.99 -0.73
N HIS A 254 11.28 3.26 -0.70
CA HIS A 254 10.59 2.78 0.49
C HIS A 254 10.57 1.24 0.50
N HIS A 255 10.25 0.66 1.65
CA HIS A 255 9.70 -0.68 1.73
C HIS A 255 8.26 -0.62 2.27
N THR A 256 7.48 -1.68 2.08
CA THR A 256 6.13 -1.77 2.66
C THR A 256 6.12 -2.44 4.03
N ALA A 257 7.25 -3.05 4.42
CA ALA A 257 7.39 -3.90 5.62
C ALA A 257 6.40 -5.07 5.68
N THR A 258 5.83 -5.45 4.54
CA THR A 258 5.06 -6.70 4.38
C THR A 258 6.02 -7.89 4.29
N PRO A 259 5.55 -9.13 4.45
CA PRO A 259 6.35 -10.31 4.11
C PRO A 259 6.89 -10.29 2.67
N LEU A 260 7.99 -11.03 2.44
CA LEU A 260 8.69 -11.06 1.16
C LEU A 260 8.11 -12.05 0.15
N ASP A 261 7.38 -13.05 0.63
CA ASP A 261 6.97 -14.25 -0.10
C ASP A 261 5.46 -14.28 -0.38
N ASP A 262 4.83 -13.11 -0.47
CA ASP A 262 3.43 -12.99 -0.86
C ASP A 262 3.19 -13.65 -2.25
N PRO A 263 2.32 -14.68 -2.34
CA PRO A 263 2.02 -15.34 -3.60
C PRO A 263 1.15 -14.49 -4.55
N ASP A 264 0.49 -13.43 -4.08
CA ASP A 264 -0.24 -12.48 -4.93
C ASP A 264 0.13 -11.02 -4.61
N PRO A 265 1.26 -10.53 -5.15
CA PRO A 265 1.70 -9.15 -4.92
C PRO A 265 0.66 -8.10 -5.33
N ALA A 266 -0.21 -8.39 -6.32
CA ALA A 266 -1.28 -7.47 -6.70
C ALA A 266 -2.35 -7.37 -5.60
N ALA A 267 -2.63 -8.44 -4.86
CA ALA A 267 -3.47 -8.38 -3.67
C ALA A 267 -2.84 -7.51 -2.57
N THR A 268 -1.52 -7.60 -2.35
CA THR A 268 -0.82 -6.67 -1.44
C THR A 268 -0.98 -5.22 -1.88
N VAL A 269 -0.79 -4.91 -3.17
CA VAL A 269 -1.00 -3.55 -3.69
C VAL A 269 -2.44 -3.08 -3.43
N ARG A 270 -3.45 -3.92 -3.68
CA ARG A 270 -4.86 -3.60 -3.37
C ARG A 270 -5.11 -3.39 -1.88
N ALA A 271 -4.44 -4.16 -1.01
CA ALA A 271 -4.58 -4.04 0.44
C ALA A 271 -3.95 -2.73 0.96
N ILE A 272 -2.77 -2.37 0.46
CA ILE A 272 -2.11 -1.09 0.73
C ILE A 272 -2.99 0.07 0.21
N TYR A 273 -3.55 -0.07 -0.99
CA TYR A 273 -4.47 0.93 -1.53
C TYR A 273 -5.71 1.10 -0.63
N GLN A 274 -6.29 0.00 -0.15
CA GLN A 274 -7.42 0.03 0.78
C GLN A 274 -7.07 0.75 2.09
N GLN A 275 -5.91 0.45 2.66
CA GLN A 275 -5.45 1.11 3.89
C GLN A 275 -5.23 2.60 3.64
N HIS A 276 -4.51 2.97 2.59
CA HIS A 276 -4.15 4.36 2.33
C HIS A 276 -5.36 5.22 1.93
N ALA A 277 -6.12 4.77 0.92
CA ALA A 277 -7.20 5.57 0.36
C ALA A 277 -8.42 5.65 1.29
N VAL A 278 -8.72 4.56 2.01
CA VAL A 278 -9.96 4.45 2.78
C VAL A 278 -9.71 4.52 4.29
N ALA A 279 -8.81 3.69 4.84
CA ALA A 279 -8.61 3.68 6.29
C ALA A 279 -7.92 4.96 6.80
N ASN A 280 -6.87 5.39 6.09
CA ASN A 280 -6.12 6.61 6.37
C ASN A 280 -6.77 7.88 5.79
N ASP A 281 -7.81 7.72 4.97
CA ASP A 281 -8.55 8.80 4.31
C ASP A 281 -7.67 9.70 3.42
N TRP A 282 -6.62 9.15 2.80
CA TRP A 282 -5.78 9.93 1.87
C TRP A 282 -6.38 10.06 0.48
N GLY A 283 -7.41 9.27 0.17
CA GLY A 283 -8.02 9.23 -1.14
C GLY A 283 -7.20 8.50 -2.20
N ASP A 284 -5.95 8.11 -1.99
CA ASP A 284 -5.31 7.14 -2.90
C ASP A 284 -4.13 6.42 -2.21
N ILE A 285 -3.51 5.50 -2.93
CA ILE A 285 -2.23 4.93 -2.52
C ILE A 285 -1.14 6.01 -2.47
N GLY A 286 -0.36 6.01 -1.38
CA GLY A 286 0.66 7.01 -1.11
C GLY A 286 1.90 7.01 -2.03
N TYR A 287 2.24 5.88 -2.63
CA TYR A 287 3.44 5.72 -3.46
C TYR A 287 3.15 5.96 -4.94
N ASN A 288 4.12 6.48 -5.69
CA ASN A 288 3.99 6.63 -7.15
C ASN A 288 4.17 5.29 -7.87
N PHE A 289 5.07 4.45 -7.37
CA PHE A 289 5.33 3.11 -7.91
C PHE A 289 5.52 2.09 -6.79
N LEU A 290 5.24 0.83 -7.08
CA LEU A 290 5.57 -0.31 -6.21
C LEU A 290 6.30 -1.38 -7.01
N ILE A 291 7.20 -2.13 -6.37
CA ILE A 291 7.95 -3.21 -7.02
C ILE A 291 7.87 -4.48 -6.19
N ASP A 292 7.45 -5.59 -6.79
CA ASP A 292 7.40 -6.89 -6.12
C ASP A 292 8.73 -7.66 -6.16
N ARG A 293 8.79 -8.80 -5.46
CA ARG A 293 9.95 -9.68 -5.41
C ARG A 293 10.34 -10.24 -6.78
N GLN A 294 9.40 -10.38 -7.71
CA GLN A 294 9.63 -10.88 -9.06
C GLN A 294 10.08 -9.76 -10.01
N GLY A 295 10.09 -8.51 -9.57
CA GLY A 295 10.48 -7.33 -10.33
C GLY A 295 9.35 -6.72 -11.14
N THR A 296 8.09 -7.09 -10.91
CA THR A 296 6.93 -6.41 -11.50
C THR A 296 6.85 -5.00 -10.94
N ILE A 297 6.68 -4.00 -11.81
CA ILE A 297 6.49 -2.60 -11.41
C ILE A 297 4.99 -2.32 -11.50
N TYR A 298 4.40 -1.78 -10.44
CA TYR A 298 3.00 -1.39 -10.37
C TYR A 298 2.90 0.14 -10.37
N GLU A 299 1.97 0.66 -11.15
CA GLU A 299 1.52 2.05 -11.05
C GLU A 299 0.79 2.28 -9.73
N GLY A 300 1.24 3.27 -8.95
CA GLY A 300 0.64 3.65 -7.69
C GLY A 300 -0.35 4.81 -7.86
N ARG A 301 -0.04 5.96 -7.24
CA ARG A 301 -0.87 7.17 -7.18
C ARG A 301 -1.37 7.57 -8.57
N TYR A 302 -2.68 7.75 -8.68
CA TYR A 302 -3.37 8.20 -9.89
C TYR A 302 -2.84 9.57 -10.33
N SER A 303 -2.49 9.70 -11.61
CA SER A 303 -1.96 10.93 -12.21
C SER A 303 -2.78 11.45 -13.40
N GLY A 304 -3.95 10.85 -13.69
CA GLY A 304 -4.78 11.20 -14.84
C GLY A 304 -4.91 10.07 -15.85
N GLU A 305 -5.55 10.36 -16.98
CA GLU A 305 -5.87 9.40 -18.04
C GLU A 305 -4.94 9.53 -19.27
N ASP A 306 -3.93 10.41 -19.20
CA ASP A 306 -2.98 10.64 -20.29
C ASP A 306 -2.03 9.46 -20.55
N GLY A 307 -2.09 8.43 -19.68
CA GLY A 307 -1.33 7.20 -19.82
C GLY A 307 0.15 7.34 -19.43
N ILE A 308 0.54 8.39 -18.71
CA ILE A 308 1.91 8.60 -18.22
C ILE A 308 1.94 8.36 -16.70
N PRO A 309 2.30 7.15 -16.23
CA PRO A 309 2.28 6.83 -14.81
C PRO A 309 3.03 7.84 -13.95
N ALA A 310 2.38 8.30 -12.89
CA ALA A 310 2.88 9.28 -11.93
C ALA A 310 3.17 10.70 -12.48
N HIS A 311 2.90 10.99 -13.75
CA HIS A 311 3.19 12.28 -14.35
C HIS A 311 1.98 12.87 -15.08
N ASN A 312 2.08 14.16 -15.40
CA ASN A 312 1.25 14.80 -16.40
C ASN A 312 2.02 14.97 -17.73
N THR A 313 1.35 15.52 -18.75
CA THR A 313 1.92 15.81 -20.08
C THR A 313 3.10 16.79 -20.11
N ARG A 314 3.43 17.45 -18.98
CA ARG A 314 4.60 18.34 -18.82
C ARG A 314 5.75 17.66 -18.09
N ASN A 315 5.68 16.35 -17.87
CA ASN A 315 6.61 15.58 -17.04
C ASN A 315 6.72 16.12 -15.61
N GLU A 316 5.66 16.73 -15.07
CA GLU A 316 5.61 17.03 -13.65
C GLU A 316 5.04 15.81 -12.91
N VAL A 317 5.52 15.56 -11.70
CA VAL A 317 5.19 14.38 -10.89
C VAL A 317 3.96 14.66 -10.03
N VAL A 318 3.01 13.73 -9.98
CA VAL A 318 1.89 13.80 -9.04
C VAL A 318 2.40 13.65 -7.60
N THR A 319 2.01 14.57 -6.72
CA THR A 319 2.34 14.55 -5.30
C THR A 319 1.73 13.31 -4.63
N GLY A 320 2.58 12.46 -4.04
CA GLY A 320 2.18 11.30 -3.24
C GLY A 320 1.98 11.61 -1.75
N PHE A 321 1.92 10.55 -0.93
CA PHE A 321 1.75 10.61 0.53
C PHE A 321 2.79 9.71 1.26
N HIS A 322 3.96 9.54 0.66
CA HIS A 322 4.95 8.56 1.09
C HIS A 322 6.05 9.14 2.00
N THR A 323 6.40 10.42 1.85
CA THR A 323 7.43 11.11 2.62
C THR A 323 6.88 12.44 3.15
N TYR A 324 6.35 12.42 4.37
CA TYR A 324 5.75 13.62 4.98
C TYR A 324 6.73 14.80 4.99
N GLY A 325 6.27 15.98 4.54
CA GLY A 325 7.10 17.19 4.40
C GLY A 325 7.95 17.26 3.13
N TYR A 326 8.01 16.19 2.33
CA TYR A 326 8.85 16.09 1.11
C TYR A 326 8.14 15.43 -0.07
N ASN A 327 6.79 15.38 -0.11
CA ASN A 327 6.06 14.71 -1.19
C ASN A 327 6.10 15.47 -2.54
N PRO A 328 5.88 16.80 -2.63
CA PRO A 328 5.81 17.46 -3.93
C PRO A 328 7.14 17.35 -4.69
N GLY A 329 7.12 16.84 -5.92
CA GLY A 329 8.32 16.66 -6.74
C GLY A 329 9.25 15.55 -6.27
N ASN A 330 8.83 14.70 -5.32
CA ASN A 330 9.58 13.52 -4.89
C ASN A 330 8.83 12.27 -5.35
N ILE A 331 9.51 11.40 -6.10
CA ILE A 331 8.92 10.18 -6.64
C ILE A 331 9.12 9.05 -5.64
N GLY A 332 8.03 8.57 -5.03
CA GLY A 332 8.06 7.45 -4.08
C GLY A 332 7.96 6.09 -4.75
N ILE A 333 8.96 5.23 -4.56
CA ILE A 333 8.98 3.84 -5.05
C ILE A 333 9.00 2.89 -3.85
N ALA A 334 7.94 2.11 -3.63
CA ALA A 334 7.89 1.13 -2.54
C ALA A 334 8.26 -0.29 -2.99
N LEU A 335 9.23 -0.89 -2.32
CA LEU A 335 9.56 -2.30 -2.48
C LEU A 335 8.61 -3.13 -1.61
N LEU A 336 7.85 -4.04 -2.22
CA LEU A 336 6.96 -4.94 -1.49
C LEU A 336 7.81 -5.94 -0.70
N GLY A 337 7.82 -5.80 0.61
CA GLY A 337 8.65 -6.61 1.49
C GLY A 337 9.19 -5.88 2.71
N ASN A 338 9.85 -6.64 3.58
CA ASN A 338 10.61 -6.15 4.71
C ASN A 338 12.10 -6.38 4.46
N PHE A 339 12.84 -5.28 4.26
CA PHE A 339 14.26 -5.30 3.94
C PHE A 339 15.15 -4.78 5.08
N VAL A 340 14.71 -4.95 6.34
CA VAL A 340 15.56 -4.66 7.50
C VAL A 340 16.79 -5.56 7.48
N LYS A 341 16.59 -6.88 7.33
CA LYS A 341 17.66 -7.89 7.32
C LYS A 341 17.88 -8.50 5.95
N ASP A 342 16.81 -8.69 5.19
CA ASP A 342 16.85 -9.34 3.88
C ASP A 342 17.13 -8.33 2.77
N LYS A 343 17.89 -8.74 1.75
CA LYS A 343 18.14 -7.90 0.57
C LYS A 343 17.01 -8.00 -0.45
N PRO A 344 16.75 -6.93 -1.22
CA PRO A 344 15.95 -7.00 -2.44
C PRO A 344 16.45 -8.11 -3.38
N SER A 345 15.51 -8.86 -3.99
CA SER A 345 15.87 -9.93 -4.94
C SER A 345 16.60 -9.34 -6.16
N ALA A 346 17.40 -10.15 -6.87
CA ALA A 346 18.07 -9.69 -8.09
C ALA A 346 17.10 -9.11 -9.13
N ARG A 347 15.89 -9.69 -9.26
CA ARG A 347 14.86 -9.20 -10.19
C ARG A 347 14.26 -7.86 -9.74
N MET A 348 13.98 -7.72 -8.44
CA MET A 348 13.52 -6.47 -7.85
C MET A 348 14.57 -5.36 -8.01
N ARG A 349 15.84 -5.66 -7.71
CA ARG A 349 16.97 -4.73 -7.93
C ARG A 349 17.06 -4.28 -9.38
N ALA A 350 17.01 -5.22 -10.32
CA ALA A 350 17.06 -4.92 -11.75
C ALA A 350 15.89 -4.01 -12.18
N SER A 351 14.67 -4.25 -11.68
CA SER A 351 13.52 -3.38 -11.97
C SER A 351 13.61 -2.01 -11.33
N LEU A 352 14.11 -1.92 -10.10
CA LEU A 352 14.36 -0.65 -9.45
C LEU A 352 15.37 0.17 -10.26
N ILE A 353 16.50 -0.42 -10.68
CA ILE A 353 17.51 0.24 -11.51
C ILE A 353 16.93 0.71 -12.85
N ARG A 354 16.16 -0.14 -13.55
CA ARG A 354 15.52 0.26 -14.82
C ARG A 354 14.54 1.42 -14.64
N LEU A 355 13.75 1.40 -13.57
CA LEU A 355 12.78 2.45 -13.29
C LEU A 355 13.49 3.75 -12.91
N THR A 356 14.46 3.69 -12.00
CA THR A 356 15.18 4.89 -11.55
C THR A 356 16.06 5.47 -12.65
N SER A 357 16.66 4.65 -13.52
CA SER A 357 17.41 5.16 -14.68
C SER A 357 16.50 5.86 -15.69
N ALA A 358 15.31 5.31 -15.98
CA ALA A 358 14.35 5.93 -16.88
C ALA A 358 13.80 7.25 -16.31
N LEU A 359 13.48 7.29 -15.01
CA LEU A 359 13.05 8.50 -14.32
C LEU A 359 14.17 9.55 -14.26
N ALA A 360 15.40 9.13 -13.95
CA ALA A 360 16.57 9.99 -13.94
C ALA A 360 16.80 10.66 -15.30
N HIS A 361 16.72 9.87 -16.38
CA HIS A 361 16.83 10.38 -17.74
C HIS A 361 15.70 11.36 -18.10
N LEU A 362 14.45 11.02 -17.75
CA LEU A 362 13.27 11.85 -18.02
C LEU A 362 13.36 13.24 -17.37
N HIS A 363 13.98 13.33 -16.19
CA HIS A 363 14.02 14.53 -15.36
C HIS A 363 15.37 15.22 -15.29
N ASP A 364 16.35 14.77 -16.08
CA ASP A 364 17.74 15.26 -16.01
C ASP A 364 18.31 15.24 -14.57
N LEU A 365 18.01 14.15 -13.85
CA LEU A 365 18.41 13.97 -12.46
C LEU A 365 19.57 12.97 -12.39
N ASP A 366 20.76 13.38 -11.90
CA ASP A 366 21.85 12.44 -11.63
C ASP A 366 21.55 11.65 -10.33
N PRO A 367 21.33 10.32 -10.38
CA PRO A 367 21.06 9.52 -9.18
C PRO A 367 22.15 9.59 -8.10
N ARG A 368 23.40 9.94 -8.47
CA ARG A 368 24.52 10.08 -7.53
C ARG A 368 24.55 11.43 -6.82
N ALA A 369 23.85 12.43 -7.36
CA ALA A 369 23.97 13.79 -6.88
C ALA A 369 23.40 13.97 -5.47
N ARG A 370 23.94 14.95 -4.76
CA ARG A 370 23.24 15.60 -3.66
C ARG A 370 22.51 16.82 -4.21
N ILE A 371 21.27 16.98 -3.78
CA ILE A 371 20.38 18.06 -4.18
C ILE A 371 20.08 18.96 -2.99
N THR A 372 19.64 20.18 -3.30
CA THR A 372 18.87 21.00 -2.36
C THR A 372 17.41 20.84 -2.77
N TYR A 373 16.64 20.11 -1.97
CA TYR A 373 15.21 19.96 -2.17
C TYR A 373 14.48 21.20 -1.68
N HIS A 374 13.59 21.73 -2.51
CA HIS A 374 12.71 22.84 -2.20
C HIS A 374 11.26 22.37 -2.20
N ASN A 375 10.59 22.42 -1.06
CA ASN A 375 9.17 22.13 -0.97
C ASN A 375 8.37 23.34 -1.50
N PRO A 376 7.68 23.23 -2.65
CA PRO A 376 6.94 24.35 -3.25
C PRO A 376 5.70 24.76 -2.44
N THR A 377 5.23 23.91 -1.51
CA THR A 377 4.04 24.16 -0.70
C THR A 377 4.39 24.80 0.64
N SER A 378 5.43 24.31 1.32
CA SER A 378 5.81 24.80 2.66
C SER A 378 7.01 25.75 2.67
N GLY A 379 7.71 25.92 1.55
CA GLY A 379 8.96 26.70 1.48
C GLY A 379 10.16 26.01 2.16
N ARG A 380 9.99 24.81 2.72
CA ARG A 380 11.07 24.03 3.34
C ARG A 380 12.21 23.79 2.35
N VAL A 381 13.43 24.01 2.82
CA VAL A 381 14.66 23.75 2.07
C VAL A 381 15.49 22.71 2.83
N THR A 382 15.93 21.66 2.16
CA THR A 382 16.69 20.57 2.81
C THR A 382 17.66 19.93 1.83
N LYS A 383 18.89 19.65 2.27
CA LYS A 383 19.88 18.93 1.46
C LYS A 383 19.67 17.42 1.62
N GLY A 384 19.74 16.69 0.51
CA GLY A 384 19.54 15.24 0.49
C GLY A 384 20.10 14.60 -0.78
N PRO A 385 20.05 13.28 -0.91
CA PRO A 385 20.41 12.59 -2.16
C PRO A 385 19.30 12.73 -3.22
N ALA A 386 19.69 12.79 -4.50
CA ALA A 386 18.75 12.74 -5.62
C ALA A 386 17.97 11.42 -5.66
N LEU A 387 18.66 10.29 -5.47
CA LEU A 387 18.06 8.98 -5.25
C LEU A 387 18.35 8.53 -3.81
N GLY A 388 17.35 8.53 -2.94
CA GLY A 388 17.48 8.28 -1.50
C GLY A 388 16.63 7.13 -0.99
N GLY A 389 16.82 6.77 0.28
CA GLY A 389 15.84 6.02 1.06
C GLY A 389 14.95 6.98 1.85
N HIS A 390 13.80 6.52 2.33
CA HIS A 390 12.91 7.35 3.16
C HIS A 390 13.63 7.96 4.38
N ARG A 391 14.51 7.19 5.02
CA ARG A 391 15.34 7.62 6.15
C ARG A 391 16.32 8.78 5.84
N ASP A 392 16.55 9.12 4.57
CA ASP A 392 17.34 10.30 4.19
C ASP A 392 16.57 11.61 4.39
N TRP A 393 15.24 11.53 4.54
CA TRP A 393 14.34 12.69 4.61
C TRP A 393 13.60 12.82 5.95
N THR A 394 13.27 11.68 6.57
CA THR A 394 12.50 11.62 7.83
C THR A 394 13.08 10.57 8.77
N ALA A 395 12.76 10.66 10.07
CA ALA A 395 13.18 9.66 11.05
C ALA A 395 12.36 8.36 10.88
N THR A 396 12.96 7.35 10.23
CA THR A 396 12.34 6.05 9.99
C THR A 396 13.39 4.99 9.70
N GLU A 397 13.07 3.70 9.90
CA GLU A 397 13.89 2.61 9.40
C GLU A 397 13.70 2.36 7.89
N CYS A 398 12.64 2.86 7.27
CA CYS A 398 12.38 2.65 5.84
C CYS A 398 13.52 3.20 4.95
N PRO A 399 14.02 2.48 3.92
CA PRO A 399 13.50 1.25 3.30
C PRO A 399 13.98 -0.07 3.91
N GLY A 400 14.45 -0.06 5.15
CA GLY A 400 15.12 -1.19 5.80
C GLY A 400 16.63 -1.17 5.55
N SER A 401 17.39 -1.62 6.54
CA SER A 401 18.85 -1.45 6.56
C SER A 401 19.56 -2.19 5.44
N ALA A 402 19.11 -3.38 5.07
CA ALA A 402 19.69 -4.14 3.97
C ALA A 402 19.42 -3.48 2.59
N ALA A 403 18.19 -3.03 2.34
CA ALA A 403 17.88 -2.29 1.10
C ALA A 403 18.58 -0.92 1.04
N TYR A 404 18.69 -0.23 2.17
CA TYR A 404 19.35 1.07 2.24
C TYR A 404 20.85 0.99 1.91
N LEU A 405 21.55 -0.05 2.39
CA LEU A 405 22.95 -0.29 2.05
C LEU A 405 23.15 -0.57 0.55
N ASP A 406 22.19 -1.25 -0.09
CA ASP A 406 22.23 -1.52 -1.52
C ASP A 406 22.03 -0.25 -2.39
N LEU A 407 21.48 0.84 -1.84
CA LEU A 407 21.22 2.08 -2.60
C LEU A 407 22.48 2.70 -3.19
N ALA A 408 23.65 2.57 -2.54
CA ALA A 408 24.90 3.11 -3.06
C ALA A 408 25.25 2.49 -4.43
N GLU A 409 25.19 1.16 -4.53
CA GLU A 409 25.43 0.45 -5.79
C GLU A 409 24.33 0.75 -6.81
N MET A 410 23.08 0.88 -6.37
CA MET A 410 21.96 1.20 -7.26
C MET A 410 22.08 2.60 -7.89
N ARG A 411 22.52 3.61 -7.14
CA ARG A 411 22.80 4.96 -7.68
C ARG A 411 23.81 4.90 -8.81
N GLU A 412 24.88 4.15 -8.60
CA GLU A 412 25.94 3.95 -9.58
C GLU A 412 25.42 3.27 -10.86
N GLN A 413 24.62 2.21 -10.71
CA GLN A 413 24.06 1.48 -11.85
C GLN A 413 23.00 2.31 -12.60
N ALA A 414 22.11 2.99 -11.87
CA ALA A 414 21.09 3.84 -12.46
C ALA A 414 21.71 5.02 -13.24
N ALA A 415 22.73 5.67 -12.67
CA ALA A 415 23.40 6.80 -13.32
C ALA A 415 24.22 6.39 -14.56
N ARG A 416 24.76 5.16 -14.59
CA ARG A 416 25.37 4.59 -15.81
C ARG A 416 24.32 4.27 -16.87
N ALA A 417 23.17 3.77 -16.45
CA ALA A 417 22.10 3.38 -17.37
C ALA A 417 21.26 4.56 -17.88
N ALA A 418 21.29 5.71 -17.20
CA ALA A 418 20.54 6.94 -17.55
C ALA A 418 21.16 7.76 -18.70
N ARG A 419 22.41 7.46 -19.05
CA ARG A 419 23.19 8.09 -20.12
C ARG A 419 23.17 7.20 -21.35
#